data_AF-A0A836TU11-F1
#
_entry.id   AF-A0A836TU11-F1
#
_cell.length_a   1.000
_cell.length_b   1.000
_cell.length_c   1.000
_cell.angle_alpha   90.00
_cell.angle_beta   90.00
_cell.angle_gamma   90.00
#
_symmetry.space_group_name_H-M   'P 1'
#
loop_
_entity.id
_entity.type
_entity.pdbx_description
1 polymer ?
#
loop_
_entity_poly.entity_id
_entity_poly.type
_entity_poly.pdbx_seq_one_letter_code
_entity_poly.pdbx_strand_id
1 'polypeptide(L)' 'MRCFLFVPGDSARKFKRASEGAADALILDLEDSVSTDEKQTARKATRPPKNRRYWK' A
#
# COMPACT_ATOMS: atom_id res chain seq x y z
N MET A 1 -2.76 -9.73 16.85
CA MET A 1 -3.02 -9.36 15.45
C MET A 1 -4.11 -10.29 14.93
N ARG A 2 -5.20 -9.75 14.43
CA ARG A 2 -6.44 -10.45 14.04
C ARG A 2 -6.59 -10.49 12.51
N CYS A 3 -6.26 -9.41 11.79
CA CYS A 3 -6.29 -9.42 10.32
C CYS A 3 -5.31 -8.44 9.66
N PHE A 4 -4.86 -8.84 8.48
CA PHE A 4 -4.10 -8.04 7.52
C PHE A 4 -4.98 -7.74 6.31
N LEU A 5 -4.87 -6.55 5.75
CA LEU A 5 -5.58 -6.16 4.53
C LEU A 5 -4.59 -5.82 3.42
N PHE A 6 -4.70 -6.56 2.30
CA PHE A 6 -3.95 -6.28 1.09
C PHE A 6 -4.63 -5.17 0.29
N VAL A 7 -3.86 -4.16 -0.10
CA VAL A 7 -4.34 -2.98 -0.82
C VAL A 7 -3.47 -2.75 -2.06
N PRO A 8 -4.05 -2.64 -3.26
CA PRO A 8 -3.29 -2.33 -4.47
C PRO A 8 -2.55 -1.00 -4.36
N GLY A 9 -1.24 -0.99 -4.64
CA GLY A 9 -0.37 0.18 -4.49
C GLY A 9 -0.62 1.30 -5.51
N ASP A 10 -1.37 1.04 -6.57
CA ASP A 10 -1.77 2.00 -7.60
C ASP A 10 -3.01 2.84 -7.22
N SER A 11 -3.75 2.43 -6.17
CA SER A 11 -5.06 3.01 -5.87
C SER A 11 -5.11 3.79 -4.55
N ALA A 12 -4.86 5.11 -4.64
CA ALA A 12 -4.97 6.03 -3.49
C ALA A 12 -6.37 6.01 -2.84
N ARG A 13 -7.43 5.82 -3.64
CA ARG A 13 -8.81 5.70 -3.14
C ARG A 13 -8.97 4.46 -2.25
N LYS A 14 -8.45 3.31 -2.66
CA LYS A 14 -8.51 2.06 -1.88
C LYS A 14 -7.66 2.16 -0.62
N PHE A 15 -6.46 2.76 -0.71
CA PHE A 15 -5.63 3.03 0.45
C PHE A 15 -6.35 3.88 1.50
N LYS A 16 -6.95 5.01 1.10
CA LYS A 16 -7.71 5.87 2.02
C LYS A 16 -8.82 5.08 2.73
N ARG A 17 -9.62 4.32 1.98
CA ARG A 17 -10.68 3.49 2.56
C ARG A 17 -10.15 2.41 3.50
N ALA A 18 -9.05 1.75 3.14
CA ALA A 18 -8.42 0.74 3.99
C ALA A 18 -7.86 1.34 5.29
N SER A 19 -7.30 2.55 5.23
CA SER A 19 -6.76 3.27 6.40
C SER A 19 -7.84 3.74 7.39
N GLU A 20 -9.08 3.89 6.92
CA GLU A 20 -10.25 4.21 7.76
C GLU A 20 -10.88 2.94 8.38
N GLY A 21 -10.40 1.74 8.02
CA GLY A 21 -10.93 0.45 8.45
C GLY A 21 -10.33 -0.09 9.75
N ALA A 22 -10.77 -1.29 10.14
CA ALA A 22 -10.38 -1.94 11.39
C ALA A 22 -9.24 -2.99 11.25
N ALA A 23 -8.51 -2.99 10.13
CA ALA A 23 -7.41 -3.91 9.90
C ALA A 23 -6.23 -3.59 10.82
N ASP A 24 -5.55 -4.61 11.37
CA ASP A 24 -4.42 -4.37 12.27
C ASP A 24 -3.16 -3.93 11.51
N ALA A 25 -3.04 -4.29 10.23
CA ALA A 25 -2.04 -3.72 9.33
C ALA A 25 -2.51 -3.77 7.87
N LEU A 26 -1.95 -2.84 7.09
CA LEU A 26 -2.15 -2.76 5.64
C LEU A 26 -0.88 -3.20 4.92
N ILE A 27 -1.04 -4.08 3.95
CA ILE A 27 0.04 -4.52 3.05
C ILE A 27 -0.23 -3.90 1.69
N LEU A 28 0.64 -3.00 1.25
CA LEU A 28 0.55 -2.39 -0.07
C LEU A 28 1.12 -3.34 -1.10
N ASP A 29 0.26 -3.86 -1.96
CA ASP A 29 0.60 -4.82 -3.00
C ASP A 29 1.15 -4.12 -4.25
N LEU A 30 2.24 -4.68 -4.80
CA LEU A 30 2.91 -4.21 -6.01
C LEU A 30 2.94 -5.28 -7.11
N GLU A 31 2.33 -6.45 -6.87
CA GLU A 31 2.34 -7.59 -7.76
C GLU A 31 0.96 -7.81 -8.40
N ASP A 32 0.27 -8.89 -8.07
CA ASP A 32 -0.87 -9.40 -8.84
C ASP A 32 -2.11 -8.50 -8.79
N SER A 33 -2.24 -7.65 -7.76
CA SER A 33 -3.36 -6.70 -7.68
C SER A 33 -3.12 -5.40 -8.46
N VAL A 34 -1.98 -5.27 -9.15
CA VAL A 34 -1.58 -4.07 -9.92
C VAL A 34 -1.40 -4.44 -11.39
N SER A 35 -2.05 -3.69 -12.29
CA SER A 35 -1.88 -3.90 -13.73
C SER A 35 -0.42 -3.64 -14.15
N THR A 36 0.03 -4.29 -15.22
CA THR A 36 1.41 -4.17 -15.71
C THR A 36 1.82 -2.72 -15.96
N ASP A 37 0.91 -1.91 -16.51
CA ASP A 37 1.15 -0.50 -16.84
C ASP A 37 1.26 0.39 -15.59
N GLU A 38 0.56 0.04 -14.51
CA GLU A 38 0.54 0.83 -13.27
C GLU A 38 1.65 0.46 -12.29
N LYS A 39 2.47 -0.55 -12.57
CA LYS A 39 3.56 -1.00 -11.67
C LYS A 39 4.52 0.14 -11.31
N GLN A 40 4.83 1.03 -12.25
CA GLN A 40 5.69 2.18 -11.96
C GLN A 40 4.99 3.22 -11.08
N THR A 41 3.72 3.52 -11.35
CA THR A 41 2.90 4.42 -10.55
C THR A 41 2.78 3.92 -9.12
N ALA A 42 2.45 2.64 -8.95
CA ALA A 42 2.31 1.98 -7.66
C ALA A 42 3.60 2.09 -6.83
N ARG A 43 4.76 1.79 -7.42
CA ARG A 43 6.07 1.92 -6.74
C ARG A 43 6.38 3.35 -6.30
N LYS A 44 5.98 4.35 -7.08
CA LYS A 44 6.17 5.76 -6.71
C LYS A 44 5.24 6.17 -5.57
N ALA A 45 3.98 5.73 -5.63
CA ALA A 45 2.96 6.04 -4.64
C ALA A 45 3.24 5.42 -3.26
N THR A 46 3.77 4.19 -3.21
CA THR A 46 4.06 3.49 -1.95
C THR A 46 5.43 3.82 -1.36
N ARG A 47 6.27 4.57 -2.09
CA ARG A 47 7.63 4.87 -1.65
C ARG A 47 7.61 5.82 -0.44
N PRO A 48 8.20 5.43 0.71
CA PRO A 48 8.32 6.34 1.83
C PRO A 48 9.29 7.50 1.50
N PRO A 49 9.10 8.68 2.12
CA PRO A 49 10.02 9.79 1.96
C PRO A 49 11.44 9.39 2.43
N LYS A 50 12.46 9.83 1.68
CA LYS A 50 13.87 9.38 1.79
C LYS A 50 14.52 9.63 3.17
N ASN A 51 13.87 10.37 4.05
CA ASN A 51 14.43 11.01 5.23
C ASN A 51 13.83 10.49 6.55
N ARG A 52 13.29 9.26 6.59
CA ARG A 52 12.76 8.68 7.83
C ARG A 52 13.11 7.20 7.93
N ARG A 53 13.79 6.83 9.03
CA ARG A 53 14.08 5.43 9.42
C ARG A 53 12.74 4.71 9.62
N TYR A 54 12.42 3.73 8.78
CA TYR A 54 11.16 2.99 8.80
C TYR A 54 11.27 1.54 9.31
N TRP A 55 12.36 1.20 9.98
CA TRP A 55 12.49 -0.10 10.66
C TRP A 55 13.24 0.12 11.98
N LYS A 56 12.49 0.15 13.07
CA LYS A 56 12.96 -0.07 14.44
C LYS A 56 12.04 -1.09 15.08
#